data_AF-A0A5C8RZ99-F1
#
_entry.id   AF-A0A5C8RZ99-F1
#
_cell.length_a   1.000
_cell.length_b   1.000
_cell.length_c   1.000
_cell.angle_alpha   90.00
_cell.angle_beta   90.00
_cell.angle_gamma   90.00
#
_symmetry.space_group_name_H-M   'P 1'
#
loop_
_entity.id
_entity.type
_entity.pdbx_description
1 polymer ?
#
loop_
_entity_poly.entity_id
_entity_poly.type
_entity_poly.pdbx_seq_one_letter_code
_entity_poly.pdbx_strand_id
1 'polypeptide(L)'
;SVEGAAARVGLQAERLALVPAETVFGSFPRSLRETAREQGREIDLTVRGLDLPVDRGMLQALKDPVLHALRNALSHGAEPLAVRRVAGKPDAAAIEFEVAIRGGRLVVSVADDGPGPDLAAIEATARRRGLLRPEDPADAQTLLALVFEPGFSTAGAVDALSGRGFGLSVVADAARALQGVVRLEAREPWGSVLTIAAPLSAARRAMLLVEAGGATYALPGAAVERLLRLHQSTLPRAMGRPVLRVPNPSGTEETFPIVALGEILGGGASASPHLTAILVRAGGRRFALSVDALRDVRTLLVLPAPPVGGDSGLVAGTVVLPGDVPALVLDPDGLAARAGLVGAAASPVDSAAGPGGTLGEAPRSKHRATILVVDDSITTRTLEKGILEAAGYRVVVCVDGQDALDRLHADIEVFDLVLADVEMPRLDGFGLLGAIRAESRFARLPVVLMTSRGDATDVARGLDLGADAYLTKQKFDQRQLLDTIGQLL
;
A
#
# COMPACT_ATOMS: atom_id res chain seq x y z
N SER A 1 -32.89 -19.14 3.86
CA SER A 1 -31.75 -19.83 4.50
C SER A 1 -30.61 -18.84 4.67
N VAL A 2 -29.58 -19.19 5.45
CA VAL A 2 -28.34 -18.41 5.60
C VAL A 2 -27.68 -18.14 4.23
N GLU A 3 -27.79 -19.07 3.28
CA GLU A 3 -27.34 -18.92 1.89
C GLU A 3 -28.12 -17.83 1.13
N GLY A 4 -29.44 -17.73 1.31
CA GLY A 4 -30.25 -16.66 0.72
C GLY A 4 -29.98 -15.28 1.33
N ALA A 5 -29.52 -15.22 2.57
CA ALA A 5 -29.07 -13.97 3.18
C ALA A 5 -27.69 -13.55 2.67
N ALA A 6 -26.76 -14.51 2.51
CA ALA A 6 -25.43 -14.29 1.97
C ALA A 6 -25.45 -13.83 0.50
N ALA A 7 -26.30 -14.44 -0.35
CA ALA A 7 -26.47 -14.03 -1.75
C ALA A 7 -27.03 -12.59 -1.89
N ARG A 8 -27.96 -12.19 -1.00
CA ARG A 8 -28.44 -10.79 -0.96
C ARG A 8 -27.37 -9.84 -0.44
N VAL A 9 -26.56 -10.25 0.55
CA VAL A 9 -25.44 -9.44 1.06
C VAL A 9 -24.34 -9.29 -0.01
N GLY A 10 -24.06 -10.32 -0.83
CA GLY A 10 -23.11 -10.24 -1.93
C GLY A 10 -23.54 -9.26 -3.03
N LEU A 11 -24.80 -9.34 -3.49
CA LEU A 11 -25.37 -8.38 -4.45
C LEU A 11 -25.54 -6.97 -3.86
N GLN A 12 -25.77 -6.85 -2.55
CA GLN A 12 -25.75 -5.55 -1.86
C GLN A 12 -24.32 -5.02 -1.71
N ALA A 13 -23.32 -5.87 -1.44
CA ALA A 13 -21.92 -5.48 -1.31
C ALA A 13 -21.32 -4.99 -2.64
N GLU A 14 -21.67 -5.62 -3.76
CA GLU A 14 -21.32 -5.13 -5.11
C GLU A 14 -21.91 -3.75 -5.41
N ARG A 15 -23.12 -3.46 -4.89
CA ARG A 15 -23.73 -2.12 -5.00
C ARG A 15 -23.21 -1.12 -3.96
N LEU A 16 -22.71 -1.60 -2.81
CA LEU A 16 -22.17 -0.77 -1.71
C LEU A 16 -20.73 -0.27 -1.98
N ALA A 17 -20.01 -0.86 -2.93
CA ALA A 17 -18.65 -0.43 -3.31
C ALA A 17 -18.63 0.76 -4.29
N LEU A 18 -19.74 0.99 -5.00
CA LEU A 18 -19.89 2.11 -5.92
C LEU A 18 -20.47 3.30 -5.17
N VAL A 19 -19.78 4.44 -5.27
CA VAL A 19 -20.23 5.72 -4.73
C VAL A 19 -20.31 6.74 -5.85
N PRO A 20 -21.20 7.74 -5.79
CA PRO A 20 -21.18 8.85 -6.72
C PRO A 20 -19.80 9.52 -6.72
N ALA A 21 -19.29 9.87 -7.90
CA ALA A 21 -18.02 10.59 -8.03
C ALA A 21 -18.00 11.90 -7.23
N GLU A 22 -19.16 12.52 -7.01
CA GLU A 22 -19.38 13.67 -6.14
C GLU A 22 -18.80 13.49 -4.72
N THR A 23 -18.82 12.28 -4.18
CA THR A 23 -18.32 12.00 -2.82
C THR A 23 -16.83 12.31 -2.65
N VAL A 24 -16.05 12.27 -3.74
CA VAL A 24 -14.62 12.57 -3.74
C VAL A 24 -14.32 13.88 -4.48
N PHE A 25 -14.96 14.11 -5.63
CA PHE A 25 -14.67 15.25 -6.50
C PHE A 25 -15.58 16.46 -6.26
N GLY A 26 -16.64 16.35 -5.47
CA GLY A 26 -17.64 17.42 -5.28
C GLY A 26 -17.09 18.71 -4.66
N SER A 27 -15.94 18.64 -3.97
CA SER A 27 -15.27 19.83 -3.42
C SER A 27 -14.47 20.63 -4.46
N PHE A 28 -14.08 20.01 -5.58
CA PHE A 28 -13.17 20.61 -6.56
C PHE A 28 -13.75 21.87 -7.21
N PRO A 29 -15.02 21.91 -7.66
CA PRO A 29 -15.56 23.09 -8.32
C PRO A 29 -15.56 24.34 -7.43
N ARG A 30 -15.81 24.16 -6.14
CA ARG A 30 -15.77 25.25 -5.16
C ARG A 30 -14.34 25.75 -4.97
N SER A 31 -13.39 24.84 -4.74
CA SER A 31 -11.97 25.18 -4.55
C SER A 31 -11.38 25.88 -5.78
N LEU A 32 -11.77 25.45 -6.99
CA LEU A 32 -11.27 26.06 -8.23
C LEU A 32 -11.78 27.49 -8.42
N ARG A 33 -13.07 27.74 -8.15
CA ARG A 33 -13.64 29.10 -8.20
C ARG A 33 -13.04 30.04 -7.16
N GLU A 34 -12.77 29.53 -5.96
CA GLU A 34 -12.10 30.29 -4.90
C GLU A 34 -10.68 30.70 -5.32
N THR A 35 -9.90 29.74 -5.83
CA THR A 35 -8.54 29.98 -6.34
C THR A 35 -8.54 30.98 -7.50
N ALA A 36 -9.48 30.88 -8.43
CA ALA A 36 -9.61 31.83 -9.54
C ALA A 36 -9.89 33.25 -9.04
N ARG A 37 -10.79 33.39 -8.06
CA ARG A 37 -11.14 34.69 -7.46
C ARG A 37 -9.95 35.31 -6.73
N GLU A 38 -9.18 34.53 -5.99
CA GLU A 38 -7.95 34.97 -5.33
C GLU A 38 -6.91 35.48 -6.33
N GLN A 39 -6.85 34.89 -7.52
CA GLN A 39 -5.97 35.31 -8.62
C GLN A 39 -6.56 36.44 -9.47
N GLY A 40 -7.75 36.97 -9.12
CA GLY A 40 -8.43 38.01 -9.88
C GLY A 40 -8.88 37.58 -11.27
N ARG A 41 -9.16 36.29 -11.47
CA ARG A 41 -9.55 35.69 -12.75
C ARG A 41 -11.03 35.29 -12.73
N GLU A 42 -11.70 35.52 -13.85
CA GLU A 42 -13.08 35.06 -14.07
C GLU A 42 -13.04 33.73 -14.85
N ILE A 43 -13.73 32.71 -14.33
CA ILE A 43 -13.80 31.39 -14.95
C ILE A 43 -15.25 30.95 -15.16
N ASP A 44 -15.49 30.30 -16.28
CA ASP A 44 -16.71 29.54 -16.54
C ASP A 44 -16.41 28.06 -16.36
N LEU A 45 -16.87 27.48 -15.25
CA LEU A 45 -16.61 26.08 -14.89
C LEU A 45 -17.85 25.23 -15.14
N THR A 46 -17.77 24.36 -16.14
CA THR A 46 -18.77 23.34 -16.44
C THR A 46 -18.37 21.99 -15.84
N VAL A 47 -19.27 21.36 -15.09
CA VAL A 47 -19.02 20.06 -14.44
C VAL A 47 -20.09 19.06 -14.85
N ARG A 48 -19.69 17.86 -15.28
CA ARG A 48 -20.61 16.82 -15.76
C ARG A 48 -20.24 15.44 -15.18
N GLY A 49 -21.28 14.65 -14.88
CA GLY A 49 -21.14 13.24 -14.50
C GLY A 49 -20.64 12.97 -13.08
N LEU A 50 -20.75 13.93 -12.15
CA LEU A 50 -20.42 13.70 -10.74
C LEU A 50 -21.38 12.72 -10.04
N ASP A 51 -22.57 12.55 -10.55
CA ASP A 51 -23.58 11.59 -10.09
C ASP A 51 -23.27 10.15 -10.50
N LEU A 52 -22.27 9.92 -11.36
CA LEU A 52 -21.92 8.58 -11.84
C LEU A 52 -21.42 7.68 -10.69
N PRO A 53 -22.00 6.46 -10.56
CA PRO A 53 -21.56 5.49 -9.56
C PRO A 53 -20.25 4.82 -9.98
N VAL A 54 -19.19 5.00 -9.20
CA VAL A 54 -17.83 4.51 -9.47
C VAL A 54 -17.22 3.92 -8.19
N ASP A 55 -16.30 2.97 -8.35
CA ASP A 55 -15.55 2.41 -7.22
C ASP A 55 -14.84 3.51 -6.41
N ARG A 56 -15.04 3.50 -5.08
CA ARG A 56 -14.46 4.51 -4.18
C ARG A 56 -12.93 4.52 -4.21
N GLY A 57 -12.29 3.35 -4.33
CA GLY A 57 -10.83 3.24 -4.40
C GLY A 57 -10.27 3.91 -5.64
N MET A 58 -10.90 3.70 -6.79
CA MET A 58 -10.55 4.38 -8.05
C MET A 58 -10.68 5.90 -7.92
N LEU A 59 -11.79 6.39 -7.35
CA LEU A 59 -12.02 7.82 -7.14
C LEU A 59 -10.95 8.44 -6.22
N GLN A 60 -10.59 7.76 -5.13
CA GLN A 60 -9.53 8.24 -4.22
C GLN A 60 -8.16 8.28 -4.88
N ALA A 61 -7.82 7.25 -5.66
CA ALA A 61 -6.56 7.22 -6.42
C ALA A 61 -6.46 8.35 -7.46
N LEU A 62 -7.60 8.78 -8.02
CA LEU A 62 -7.67 9.87 -9.00
C LEU A 62 -7.82 11.26 -8.38
N LYS A 63 -8.06 11.38 -7.07
CA LYS A 63 -8.35 12.65 -6.40
C LYS A 63 -7.26 13.71 -6.63
N ASP A 64 -6.03 13.43 -6.21
CA ASP A 64 -4.93 14.37 -6.33
C ASP A 64 -4.52 14.62 -7.80
N PRO A 65 -4.44 13.59 -8.68
CA PRO A 65 -4.23 13.76 -10.12
C PRO A 65 -5.24 14.69 -10.80
N VAL A 66 -6.54 14.51 -10.54
CA VAL A 66 -7.60 15.32 -11.16
C VAL A 66 -7.55 16.75 -10.62
N LEU A 67 -7.35 16.93 -9.31
CA LEU A 67 -7.19 18.25 -8.73
C LEU A 67 -5.97 18.99 -9.31
N HIS A 68 -4.87 18.29 -9.54
CA HIS A 68 -3.69 18.84 -10.19
C HIS A 68 -3.99 19.25 -11.64
N ALA A 69 -4.68 18.42 -12.42
CA ALA A 69 -5.10 18.74 -13.78
C ALA A 69 -5.98 20.01 -13.83
N LEU A 70 -6.95 20.13 -12.92
CA LEU A 70 -7.80 21.32 -12.82
C LEU A 70 -7.00 22.59 -12.46
N ARG A 71 -6.02 22.48 -11.56
CA ARG A 71 -5.13 23.60 -11.23
C ARG A 71 -4.24 24.00 -12.41
N ASN A 72 -3.78 23.04 -13.21
CA ASN A 72 -3.00 23.32 -14.42
C ASN A 72 -3.86 24.04 -15.46
N ALA A 73 -5.10 23.59 -15.66
CA ALA A 73 -6.07 24.28 -16.52
C ALA A 73 -6.33 25.72 -16.05
N LEU A 74 -6.44 25.97 -14.75
CA LEU A 74 -6.61 27.32 -14.21
C LEU A 74 -5.35 28.21 -14.36
N SER A 75 -4.18 27.67 -14.05
CA SER A 75 -2.92 28.44 -14.04
C SER A 75 -2.42 28.76 -15.43
N HIS A 76 -2.35 27.75 -16.31
CA HIS A 76 -1.85 27.87 -17.68
C HIS A 76 -2.94 28.20 -18.70
N GLY A 77 -4.20 27.83 -18.44
CA GLY A 77 -5.31 28.07 -19.37
C GLY A 77 -5.93 29.47 -19.27
N ALA A 78 -5.88 30.12 -18.10
CA ALA A 78 -6.46 31.45 -17.92
C ALA A 78 -5.44 32.57 -18.24
N GLU A 79 -5.30 32.86 -19.53
CA GLU A 79 -4.49 33.98 -20.05
C GLU A 79 -5.08 35.35 -19.62
N PRO A 80 -4.27 36.43 -19.56
CA PRO A 80 -4.77 37.77 -19.27
C PRO A 80 -5.86 38.22 -20.27
N LEU A 81 -6.85 38.98 -19.78
CA LEU A 81 -8.00 39.46 -20.55
C LEU A 81 -7.61 40.14 -21.89
N ALA A 82 -6.54 40.93 -21.87
CA ALA A 82 -6.04 41.61 -23.07
C ALA A 82 -5.60 40.62 -24.16
N VAL A 83 -4.92 39.54 -23.78
CA VAL A 83 -4.46 38.48 -24.70
C VAL A 83 -5.66 37.72 -25.26
N ARG A 84 -6.63 37.40 -24.39
CA ARG A 84 -7.86 36.67 -24.77
C ARG A 84 -8.67 37.43 -25.81
N ARG A 85 -8.89 38.73 -25.60
CA ARG A 85 -9.65 39.59 -26.53
C ARG A 85 -8.98 39.72 -27.91
N VAL A 86 -7.64 39.82 -27.94
CA VAL A 86 -6.88 39.84 -29.21
C VAL A 86 -7.04 38.51 -29.97
N ALA A 87 -7.06 37.39 -29.25
CA ALA A 87 -7.27 36.07 -29.84
C ALA A 87 -8.75 35.75 -30.16
N GLY A 88 -9.69 36.66 -29.88
CA GLY A 88 -11.13 36.45 -30.11
C GLY A 88 -11.78 35.47 -29.12
N LYS A 89 -11.15 35.21 -27.98
CA LYS A 89 -11.64 34.31 -26.93
C LYS A 89 -12.63 35.03 -26.00
N PRO A 90 -13.54 34.30 -25.33
CA PRO A 90 -14.40 34.85 -24.30
C PRO A 90 -13.60 35.47 -23.14
N ASP A 91 -14.16 36.50 -22.51
CA ASP A 91 -13.54 37.21 -21.38
C ASP A 91 -13.27 36.27 -20.18
N ALA A 92 -14.23 35.40 -19.86
CA ALA A 92 -14.07 34.35 -18.85
C ALA A 92 -13.35 33.12 -19.43
N ALA A 93 -12.41 32.53 -18.68
CA ALA A 93 -11.73 31.31 -19.09
C ALA A 93 -12.63 30.08 -18.88
N ALA A 94 -12.88 29.32 -19.94
CA ALA A 94 -13.71 28.12 -19.88
C ALA A 94 -12.89 26.91 -19.40
N ILE A 95 -13.38 26.24 -18.36
CA ILE A 95 -12.85 24.96 -17.87
C ILE A 95 -13.99 23.95 -17.85
N GLU A 96 -13.78 22.80 -18.48
CA GLU A 96 -14.73 21.70 -18.51
C GLU A 96 -14.17 20.52 -17.72
N PHE A 97 -14.93 20.04 -16.72
CA PHE A 97 -14.61 18.85 -15.94
C PHE A 97 -15.70 17.80 -16.15
N GLU A 98 -15.36 16.70 -16.81
CA GLU A 98 -16.30 15.62 -17.10
C GLU A 98 -15.80 14.30 -16.52
N VAL A 99 -16.71 13.60 -15.85
CA VAL A 99 -16.57 12.19 -15.52
C VAL A 99 -17.58 11.44 -16.39
N ALA A 100 -17.15 10.39 -17.08
CA ALA A 100 -17.99 9.62 -17.99
C ALA A 100 -17.59 8.14 -17.98
N ILE A 101 -18.49 7.28 -18.45
CA ILE A 101 -18.18 5.88 -18.75
C ILE A 101 -18.28 5.69 -20.26
N ARG A 102 -17.17 5.38 -20.92
CA ARG A 102 -17.10 5.16 -22.37
C ARG A 102 -16.44 3.82 -22.66
N GLY A 103 -17.15 2.92 -23.36
CA GLY A 103 -16.63 1.60 -23.72
C GLY A 103 -16.20 0.75 -22.52
N GLY A 104 -16.91 0.83 -21.39
CA GLY A 104 -16.55 0.10 -20.16
C GLY A 104 -15.33 0.66 -19.42
N ARG A 105 -14.87 1.86 -19.75
CA ARG A 105 -13.80 2.58 -19.05
C ARG A 105 -14.37 3.80 -18.35
N LEU A 106 -13.92 4.05 -17.13
CA LEU A 106 -14.04 5.35 -16.49
C LEU A 106 -13.14 6.32 -17.26
N VAL A 107 -13.72 7.40 -17.76
CA VAL A 107 -13.05 8.49 -18.44
C VAL A 107 -13.24 9.74 -17.61
N VAL A 108 -12.14 10.34 -17.16
CA VAL A 108 -12.12 11.63 -16.48
C VAL A 108 -11.38 12.60 -17.38
N SER A 109 -12.05 13.65 -17.85
CA SER A 109 -11.48 14.66 -18.72
C SER A 109 -11.53 16.05 -18.10
N VAL A 110 -10.42 16.77 -18.23
CA VAL A 110 -10.30 18.18 -17.89
C VAL A 110 -9.90 18.90 -19.17
N ALA A 111 -10.72 19.85 -19.61
CA ALA A 111 -10.45 20.68 -20.76
C ALA A 111 -10.43 22.15 -20.39
N ASP A 112 -9.63 22.92 -21.11
CA ASP A 112 -9.52 24.37 -21.00
C ASP A 112 -9.56 25.04 -22.38
N ASP A 113 -9.73 26.35 -22.41
CA ASP A 113 -9.70 27.19 -23.62
C ASP A 113 -8.45 28.09 -23.71
N GLY A 114 -7.39 27.70 -23.02
CA GLY A 114 -6.12 28.41 -22.96
C GLY A 114 -5.33 28.41 -24.27
N PRO A 115 -4.04 28.74 -24.25
CA PRO A 115 -3.20 28.75 -25.45
C PRO A 115 -3.00 27.35 -26.03
N GLY A 116 -3.33 26.31 -25.26
CA GLY A 116 -3.00 24.92 -25.58
C GLY A 116 -1.53 24.61 -25.30
N PRO A 117 -1.12 23.36 -25.54
CA PRO A 117 0.26 22.94 -25.30
C PRO A 117 1.22 23.53 -26.35
N ASP A 118 2.28 24.20 -25.89
CA ASP A 118 3.34 24.72 -26.76
C ASP A 118 4.27 23.59 -27.22
N LEU A 119 4.00 23.05 -28.41
CA LEU A 119 4.76 21.95 -29.00
C LEU A 119 6.23 22.30 -29.22
N ALA A 120 6.54 23.55 -29.57
CA ALA A 120 7.91 23.98 -29.80
C ALA A 120 8.71 24.04 -28.49
N ALA A 121 8.09 24.53 -27.41
CA ALA A 121 8.71 24.54 -26.08
C ALA A 121 8.89 23.11 -25.51
N ILE A 122 7.93 22.22 -25.75
CA ILE A 122 8.01 20.81 -25.38
C ILE A 122 9.16 20.13 -26.13
N GLU A 123 9.25 20.33 -27.45
CA GLU A 123 10.31 19.78 -28.28
C GLU A 123 11.70 20.27 -27.84
N ALA A 124 11.86 21.58 -27.64
CA ALA A 124 13.11 22.17 -27.16
C ALA A 124 13.53 21.61 -25.80
N THR A 125 12.57 21.39 -24.90
CA THR A 125 12.81 20.80 -23.57
C THR A 125 13.20 19.32 -23.65
N ALA A 126 12.52 18.55 -24.51
CA ALA A 126 12.83 17.15 -24.74
C ALA A 126 14.22 16.95 -25.34
N ARG A 127 14.60 17.79 -26.32
CA ARG A 127 15.95 17.79 -26.93
C ARG A 127 17.03 18.14 -25.90
N ARG A 128 16.83 19.18 -25.09
CA ARG A 128 17.75 19.58 -24.01
C ARG A 128 18.00 18.46 -22.98
N ARG A 129 17.00 17.60 -22.76
CA ARG A 129 17.07 16.48 -21.82
C ARG A 129 17.51 15.16 -22.44
N GLY A 130 17.78 15.13 -23.73
CA GLY A 130 18.18 13.90 -24.44
C GLY A 130 17.04 12.89 -24.61
N LEU A 131 15.78 13.30 -24.45
CA LEU A 131 14.60 12.46 -24.70
C LEU A 131 14.26 12.35 -26.20
N LEU A 132 14.72 13.33 -26.99
CA LEU A 132 14.62 13.36 -28.45
C LEU A 132 16.00 13.61 -29.05
N ARG A 133 16.41 12.80 -30.04
CA ARG A 133 17.66 13.03 -30.76
C ARG A 133 17.50 14.18 -31.75
N PRO A 134 18.54 14.98 -32.04
CA PRO A 134 18.47 16.13 -32.94
C PRO A 134 17.83 15.85 -34.31
N GLU A 135 18.06 14.64 -34.82
CA GLU A 135 17.65 14.18 -36.15
C GLU A 135 16.24 13.58 -36.17
N ASP A 136 15.66 13.22 -35.01
CA ASP A 136 14.38 12.52 -34.95
C ASP A 136 13.23 13.53 -35.15
N PRO A 137 12.42 13.37 -36.22
CA PRO A 137 11.17 14.11 -36.33
C PRO A 137 10.18 13.58 -35.29
N ALA A 138 9.56 14.49 -34.54
CA ALA A 138 8.51 14.16 -33.59
C ALA A 138 7.20 14.79 -34.05
N ASP A 139 6.15 13.98 -34.17
CA ASP A 139 4.82 14.50 -34.40
C ASP A 139 4.23 15.10 -33.12
N ALA A 140 3.13 15.86 -33.25
CA ALA A 140 2.49 16.51 -32.13
C ALA A 140 2.10 15.52 -31.02
N GLN A 141 1.63 14.33 -31.39
CA GLN A 141 1.22 13.31 -30.44
C GLN A 141 2.41 12.74 -29.64
N THR A 142 3.55 12.51 -30.29
CA THR A 142 4.78 12.05 -29.62
C THR A 142 5.28 13.12 -28.67
N LEU A 143 5.31 14.39 -29.09
CA LEU A 143 5.70 15.51 -28.23
C LEU A 143 4.80 15.60 -26.98
N LEU A 144 3.49 15.51 -27.17
CA LEU A 144 2.52 15.56 -26.06
C LEU A 144 2.61 14.36 -25.13
N ALA A 145 3.11 13.20 -25.58
CA ALA A 145 3.35 12.07 -24.69
C ALA A 145 4.52 12.32 -23.73
N LEU A 146 5.54 13.07 -24.15
CA LEU A 146 6.75 13.34 -23.36
C LEU A 146 6.48 14.18 -22.11
N VAL A 147 5.39 14.94 -22.08
CA VAL A 147 5.01 15.75 -20.90
C VAL A 147 4.70 14.91 -19.66
N PHE A 148 4.44 13.61 -19.86
CA PHE A 148 4.19 12.65 -18.79
C PHE A 148 5.46 11.99 -18.24
N GLU A 149 6.63 12.25 -18.84
CA GLU A 149 7.91 11.70 -18.36
C GLU A 149 8.30 12.30 -16.99
N PRO A 150 8.88 11.50 -16.08
CA PRO A 150 9.27 11.97 -14.76
C PRO A 150 10.14 13.24 -14.81
N GLY A 151 9.71 14.25 -14.06
CA GLY A 151 10.39 15.53 -13.95
C GLY A 151 10.27 16.42 -15.19
N PHE A 152 9.54 16.03 -16.25
CA PHE A 152 9.29 16.87 -17.42
C PHE A 152 8.44 18.09 -17.03
N SER A 153 8.97 19.29 -17.31
CA SER A 153 8.28 20.57 -17.10
C SER A 153 8.82 21.59 -18.09
N THR A 154 7.91 22.37 -18.69
CA THR A 154 8.22 23.46 -19.61
C THR A 154 8.41 24.80 -18.88
N ALA A 155 8.01 24.91 -17.61
CA ALA A 155 8.23 26.11 -16.80
C ALA A 155 9.71 26.21 -16.42
N GLY A 156 10.36 27.29 -16.85
CA GLY A 156 11.74 27.61 -16.47
C GLY A 156 11.85 27.96 -14.99
N ALA A 157 12.86 27.40 -14.33
CA ALA A 157 13.19 27.53 -12.90
C ALA A 157 12.13 26.99 -11.92
N VAL A 158 12.63 26.21 -10.97
CA VAL A 158 11.87 25.50 -9.94
C VAL A 158 11.18 26.51 -9.04
N ASP A 159 9.86 26.64 -9.14
CA ASP A 159 9.07 27.43 -8.20
C ASP A 159 9.01 26.66 -6.87
N ALA A 160 9.95 26.98 -5.99
CA ALA A 160 10.22 26.32 -4.71
C ALA A 160 9.12 26.53 -3.64
N LEU A 161 7.96 27.08 -4.00
CA LEU A 161 6.89 27.38 -3.05
C LEU A 161 5.77 26.33 -2.97
N SER A 162 5.72 25.34 -3.87
CA SER A 162 4.71 24.25 -3.84
C SER A 162 5.28 22.87 -3.53
N GLY A 163 6.59 22.78 -3.29
CA GLY A 163 7.23 21.71 -2.53
C GLY A 163 7.34 20.32 -3.16
N ARG A 164 6.86 20.09 -4.40
CA ARG A 164 6.99 18.80 -5.09
C ARG A 164 6.94 19.03 -6.60
N GLY A 165 8.09 19.20 -7.25
CA GLY A 165 8.25 19.39 -8.70
C GLY A 165 7.90 18.16 -9.57
N PHE A 166 6.73 17.57 -9.34
CA PHE A 166 6.19 16.43 -10.08
C PHE A 166 5.09 16.99 -10.99
N GLY A 167 5.40 17.21 -12.26
CA GLY A 167 4.44 17.73 -13.25
C GLY A 167 3.34 16.71 -13.57
N LEU A 168 2.93 16.66 -14.85
CA LEU A 168 1.92 15.71 -15.34
C LEU A 168 2.32 14.22 -15.15
N SER A 169 3.56 13.93 -14.76
CA SER A 169 4.01 12.58 -14.40
C SER A 169 3.20 11.95 -13.26
N VAL A 170 2.74 12.72 -12.27
CA VAL A 170 1.88 12.19 -11.18
C VAL A 170 0.56 11.66 -11.72
N VAL A 171 0.01 12.36 -12.72
CA VAL A 171 -1.24 11.96 -13.37
C VAL A 171 -1.03 10.66 -14.15
N ALA A 172 0.11 10.55 -14.84
CA ALA A 172 0.47 9.34 -15.57
C ALA A 172 0.70 8.13 -14.64
N ASP A 173 1.38 8.34 -13.51
CA ASP A 173 1.62 7.28 -12.53
C ASP A 173 0.32 6.77 -11.90
N ALA A 174 -0.59 7.69 -11.54
CA ALA A 174 -1.91 7.32 -11.03
C ALA A 174 -2.75 6.58 -12.08
N ALA A 175 -2.73 7.02 -13.34
CA ALA A 175 -3.41 6.32 -14.42
C ALA A 175 -2.83 4.91 -14.61
N ARG A 176 -1.50 4.77 -14.61
CA ARG A 176 -0.81 3.48 -14.78
C ARG A 176 -1.08 2.52 -13.62
N ALA A 177 -1.15 3.02 -12.38
CA ALA A 177 -1.51 2.24 -11.19
C ALA A 177 -2.92 1.64 -11.29
N LEU A 178 -3.84 2.32 -11.99
CA LEU A 178 -5.20 1.85 -12.28
C LEU A 178 -5.30 1.03 -13.58
N GLN A 179 -4.17 0.61 -14.17
CA GLN A 179 -4.11 -0.03 -15.49
C GLN A 179 -4.79 0.80 -16.60
N GLY A 180 -4.79 2.11 -16.39
CA GLY A 180 -5.34 3.12 -17.29
C GLY A 180 -4.27 3.75 -18.17
N VAL A 181 -4.72 4.74 -18.92
CA VAL A 181 -3.88 5.58 -19.76
C VAL A 181 -4.25 7.04 -19.53
N VAL A 182 -3.28 7.92 -19.70
CA VAL A 182 -3.51 9.37 -19.76
C VAL A 182 -3.13 9.88 -21.14
N ARG A 183 -3.86 10.87 -21.64
CA ARG A 183 -3.60 11.54 -22.91
C ARG A 183 -3.79 13.04 -22.73
N LEU A 184 -2.95 13.81 -23.42
CA LEU A 184 -3.12 15.25 -23.59
C LEU A 184 -3.29 15.52 -25.08
N GLU A 185 -4.33 16.24 -25.44
CA GLU A 185 -4.63 16.63 -26.83
C GLU A 185 -4.84 18.15 -26.88
N ALA A 186 -4.42 18.77 -27.98
CA ALA A 186 -4.74 20.17 -28.25
C ALA A 186 -6.19 20.29 -28.72
N ARG A 187 -6.92 21.32 -28.29
CA ARG A 187 -8.26 21.64 -28.80
C ARG A 187 -8.17 22.67 -29.91
N GLU A 188 -9.03 22.51 -30.91
CA GLU A 188 -9.27 23.53 -31.93
C GLU A 188 -10.53 24.33 -31.58
N PRO A 189 -10.52 25.67 -31.70
CA PRO A 189 -9.42 26.50 -32.19
C PRO A 189 -8.34 26.83 -31.14
N TRP A 190 -8.55 26.50 -29.86
CA TRP A 190 -7.61 26.75 -28.77
C TRP A 190 -7.87 25.85 -27.57
N GLY A 191 -6.85 25.70 -26.72
CA GLY A 191 -6.93 25.03 -25.44
C GLY A 191 -6.36 23.62 -25.44
N SER A 192 -6.61 22.89 -24.36
CA SER A 192 -6.14 21.52 -24.19
C SER A 192 -7.22 20.63 -23.58
N VAL A 193 -7.10 19.33 -23.80
CA VAL A 193 -7.89 18.33 -23.09
C VAL A 193 -6.98 17.24 -22.55
N LEU A 194 -6.98 17.10 -21.23
CA LEU A 194 -6.33 16.01 -20.53
C LEU A 194 -7.38 14.94 -20.24
N THR A 195 -7.16 13.73 -20.74
CA THR A 195 -8.07 12.59 -20.56
C THR A 195 -7.37 11.47 -19.81
N ILE A 196 -7.92 11.09 -18.66
CA ILE A 196 -7.53 9.89 -17.89
C ILE A 196 -8.57 8.81 -18.15
N ALA A 197 -8.15 7.63 -18.63
CA ALA A 197 -9.04 6.53 -18.96
C ALA A 197 -8.60 5.22 -18.29
N ALA A 198 -9.38 4.73 -17.32
CA ALA A 198 -9.13 3.49 -16.59
C ALA A 198 -10.29 2.49 -16.77
N PRO A 199 -10.04 1.17 -16.83
CA PRO A 199 -11.12 0.18 -16.88
C PRO A 199 -12.07 0.33 -15.69
N LEU A 200 -13.40 0.34 -15.92
CA LEU A 200 -14.41 0.47 -14.86
C LEU A 200 -14.32 -0.68 -13.83
N SER A 201 -13.78 -1.81 -14.24
CA SER A 201 -13.62 -3.05 -13.47
C SER A 201 -12.20 -3.30 -12.95
N ALA A 202 -11.36 -2.28 -12.79
CA ALA A 202 -9.94 -2.43 -12.39
C ALA A 202 -9.71 -3.18 -11.04
N ALA A 203 -10.77 -3.50 -10.28
CA ALA A 203 -10.74 -4.38 -9.12
C ALA A 203 -10.80 -5.90 -9.44
N ARG A 204 -11.14 -6.30 -10.68
CA ARG A 204 -11.13 -7.71 -11.10
C ARG A 204 -9.72 -8.14 -11.49
N ARG A 205 -9.20 -9.19 -10.84
CA ARG A 205 -7.82 -9.67 -11.01
C ARG A 205 -7.84 -11.12 -11.46
N ALA A 206 -6.85 -11.52 -12.25
CA ALA A 206 -6.64 -12.93 -12.55
C ALA A 206 -6.18 -13.64 -11.27
N MET A 207 -6.92 -14.65 -10.85
CA MET A 207 -6.69 -15.43 -9.64
C MET A 207 -6.48 -16.88 -10.01
N LEU A 208 -5.40 -17.47 -9.49
CA LEU A 208 -5.19 -18.91 -9.49
C LEU A 208 -5.93 -19.52 -8.30
N LEU A 209 -6.89 -20.39 -8.58
CA LEU A 209 -7.63 -21.13 -7.56
C LEU A 209 -6.87 -22.40 -7.21
N VAL A 210 -6.56 -22.56 -5.93
CA VAL A 210 -5.75 -23.65 -5.38
C VAL A 210 -6.48 -24.30 -4.21
N GLU A 211 -6.18 -25.57 -3.95
CA GLU A 211 -6.72 -26.30 -2.80
C GLU A 211 -5.61 -26.58 -1.78
N ALA A 212 -5.93 -26.38 -0.51
CA ALA A 212 -5.09 -26.78 0.61
C ALA A 212 -5.98 -27.15 1.81
N GLY A 213 -5.75 -28.31 2.42
CA GLY A 213 -6.49 -28.76 3.60
C GLY A 213 -8.00 -28.89 3.35
N GLY A 214 -8.42 -29.21 2.13
CA GLY A 214 -9.82 -29.36 1.74
C GLY A 214 -10.59 -28.04 1.51
N ALA A 215 -9.91 -26.88 1.58
CA ALA A 215 -10.49 -25.58 1.26
C ALA A 215 -9.89 -24.98 -0.01
N THR A 216 -10.68 -24.16 -0.72
CA THR A 216 -10.22 -23.44 -1.92
C THR A 216 -9.75 -22.04 -1.55
N TYR A 217 -8.58 -21.66 -2.04
CA TYR A 217 -7.96 -20.36 -1.88
C TYR A 217 -7.68 -19.74 -3.24
N ALA A 218 -7.53 -18.43 -3.28
CA ALA A 218 -7.20 -17.67 -4.47
C ALA A 218 -5.84 -16.99 -4.32
N LEU A 219 -4.93 -17.19 -5.26
CA LEU A 219 -3.63 -16.53 -5.32
C LEU A 219 -3.59 -15.54 -6.50
N PRO A 220 -3.10 -14.30 -6.33
CA PRO A 220 -2.96 -13.35 -7.44
C PRO A 220 -2.10 -13.93 -8.56
N GLY A 221 -2.64 -14.01 -9.78
CA GLY A 221 -1.95 -14.58 -10.93
C GLY A 221 -0.66 -13.84 -11.30
N ALA A 222 -0.58 -12.53 -11.03
CA ALA A 222 0.62 -11.73 -11.24
C ALA A 222 1.82 -12.18 -10.37
N ALA A 223 1.56 -12.85 -9.25
CA ALA A 223 2.61 -13.42 -8.40
C ALA A 223 3.02 -14.83 -8.84
N VAL A 224 2.28 -15.48 -9.74
CA VAL A 224 2.56 -16.84 -10.20
C VAL A 224 3.54 -16.79 -11.37
N GLU A 225 4.74 -17.33 -11.19
CA GLU A 225 5.74 -17.46 -12.25
C GLU A 225 5.52 -18.73 -13.06
N ARG A 226 5.38 -19.88 -12.39
CA ARG A 226 5.27 -21.21 -13.02
C ARG A 226 4.45 -22.18 -12.17
N LEU A 227 3.74 -23.08 -12.85
CA LEU A 227 3.07 -24.25 -12.25
C LEU A 227 3.95 -25.48 -12.48
N LEU A 228 4.15 -26.28 -11.44
CA LEU A 228 5.09 -27.40 -11.44
C LEU A 228 4.43 -28.66 -10.86
N ARG A 229 4.76 -29.81 -11.45
CA ARG A 229 4.45 -31.12 -10.90
C ARG A 229 5.75 -31.84 -10.59
N LEU A 230 5.99 -32.11 -9.33
CA LEU A 230 7.26 -32.61 -8.81
C LEU A 230 7.06 -33.99 -8.21
N HIS A 231 8.08 -34.84 -8.28
CA HIS A 231 8.09 -36.13 -7.61
C HIS A 231 8.88 -36.01 -6.29
N GLN A 232 8.29 -36.37 -5.16
CA GLN A 232 8.93 -36.14 -3.85
C GLN A 232 10.32 -36.78 -3.73
N SER A 233 10.52 -37.96 -4.33
CA SER A 233 11.80 -38.67 -4.22
C SER A 233 12.93 -38.08 -5.05
N THR A 234 12.63 -37.22 -6.04
CA THR A 234 13.66 -36.60 -6.90
C THR A 234 14.10 -35.24 -6.38
N LEU A 235 13.43 -34.71 -5.36
CA LEU A 235 13.72 -33.40 -4.81
C LEU A 235 14.90 -33.46 -3.84
N PRO A 236 15.97 -32.66 -4.06
CA PRO A 236 17.03 -32.51 -3.09
C PRO A 236 16.49 -31.91 -1.79
N ARG A 237 17.17 -32.19 -0.68
CA ARG A 237 16.83 -31.63 0.64
C ARG A 237 17.94 -30.71 1.14
N ALA A 238 17.56 -29.57 1.71
CA ALA A 238 18.45 -28.66 2.42
C ALA A 238 17.86 -28.36 3.81
N MET A 239 18.66 -28.47 4.86
CA MET A 239 18.21 -28.35 6.27
C MET A 239 16.94 -29.18 6.57
N GLY A 240 16.86 -30.39 6.01
CA GLY A 240 15.72 -31.31 6.18
C GLY A 240 14.50 -31.03 5.31
N ARG A 241 14.42 -29.87 4.62
CA ARG A 241 13.28 -29.47 3.78
C ARG A 241 13.54 -29.74 2.29
N PRO A 242 12.52 -30.13 1.51
CA PRO A 242 12.65 -30.29 0.06
C PRO A 242 12.89 -28.92 -0.59
N VAL A 243 13.81 -28.88 -1.57
CA VAL A 243 14.12 -27.68 -2.33
C VAL A 243 13.97 -27.92 -3.82
N LEU A 244 13.49 -26.90 -4.52
CA LEU A 244 13.35 -26.87 -5.98
C LEU A 244 14.59 -26.25 -6.60
N ARG A 245 15.22 -26.92 -7.55
CA ARG A 245 16.26 -26.34 -8.39
C ARG A 245 15.67 -25.87 -9.71
N VAL A 246 15.91 -24.62 -10.07
CA VAL A 246 15.45 -24.03 -11.33
C VAL A 246 16.66 -23.49 -12.08
N PRO A 247 16.90 -23.90 -13.33
CA PRO A 247 17.96 -23.33 -14.14
C PRO A 247 17.61 -21.89 -14.50
N ASN A 248 18.55 -20.98 -14.28
CA ASN A 248 18.41 -19.58 -14.67
C ASN A 248 19.00 -19.34 -16.09
N PRO A 249 18.70 -18.19 -16.72
CA PRO A 249 19.20 -17.87 -18.07
C PRO A 249 20.72 -17.78 -18.19
N SER A 250 21.44 -17.64 -17.07
CA SER A 250 22.91 -17.62 -17.03
C SER A 250 23.54 -19.02 -16.98
N GLY A 251 22.72 -20.09 -16.96
CA GLY A 251 23.17 -21.48 -16.91
C GLY A 251 23.49 -21.99 -15.49
N THR A 252 23.21 -21.20 -14.44
CA THR A 252 23.36 -21.62 -13.04
C THR A 252 22.02 -22.09 -12.46
N GLU A 253 22.04 -23.05 -11.53
CA GLU A 253 20.83 -23.53 -10.86
C GLU A 253 20.55 -22.71 -9.59
N GLU A 254 19.41 -22.00 -9.58
CA GLU A 254 18.91 -21.34 -8.37
C GLU A 254 18.07 -22.33 -7.56
N THR A 255 18.24 -22.31 -6.25
CA THR A 255 17.55 -23.24 -5.34
C THR A 255 16.54 -22.48 -4.50
N PHE A 256 15.28 -22.92 -4.53
CA PHE A 256 14.16 -22.34 -3.80
C PHE A 256 13.59 -23.34 -2.80
N PRO A 257 13.27 -22.93 -1.56
CA PRO A 257 12.59 -23.82 -0.64
C PRO A 257 11.17 -24.11 -1.12
N ILE A 258 10.73 -25.36 -0.91
CA ILE A 258 9.35 -25.77 -1.13
C ILE A 258 8.65 -25.71 0.23
N VAL A 259 7.61 -24.91 0.32
CA VAL A 259 6.81 -24.71 1.54
C VAL A 259 5.38 -25.12 1.27
N ALA A 260 4.79 -25.94 2.13
CA ALA A 260 3.42 -26.36 1.96
C ALA A 260 2.44 -25.26 2.38
N LEU A 261 1.48 -24.96 1.52
CA LEU A 261 0.43 -23.99 1.83
C LEU A 261 -0.36 -24.42 3.08
N GLY A 262 -0.61 -25.72 3.25
CA GLY A 262 -1.21 -26.28 4.45
C GLY A 262 -0.44 -25.90 5.73
N GLU A 263 0.89 -26.04 5.73
CA GLU A 263 1.74 -25.69 6.89
C GLU A 263 1.67 -24.19 7.21
N ILE A 264 1.64 -23.33 6.19
CA ILE A 264 1.52 -21.87 6.38
C ILE A 264 0.17 -21.49 7.00
N LEU A 265 -0.89 -22.21 6.64
CA LEU A 265 -2.25 -21.99 7.12
C LEU A 265 -2.56 -22.73 8.44
N GLY A 266 -1.57 -23.39 9.06
CA GLY A 266 -1.73 -24.12 10.32
C GLY A 266 -2.35 -25.51 10.19
N GLY A 267 -2.47 -26.03 8.96
CA GLY A 267 -2.87 -27.40 8.65
C GLY A 267 -1.68 -28.36 8.53
N GLY A 268 -1.98 -29.65 8.40
CA GLY A 268 -0.96 -30.70 8.21
C GLY A 268 -0.46 -30.81 6.76
N ALA A 269 0.73 -31.37 6.58
CA ALA A 269 1.29 -31.66 5.25
C ALA A 269 0.56 -32.83 4.59
N SER A 270 0.28 -32.71 3.28
CA SER A 270 -0.32 -33.77 2.48
C SER A 270 0.72 -34.84 2.09
N ALA A 271 0.42 -36.10 2.37
CA ALA A 271 1.33 -37.24 2.19
C ALA A 271 1.29 -37.85 0.77
N SER A 272 1.19 -37.02 -0.28
CA SER A 272 1.12 -37.51 -1.66
C SER A 272 2.49 -37.64 -2.33
N PRO A 273 2.81 -38.74 -3.05
CA PRO A 273 4.13 -38.93 -3.70
C PRO A 273 4.44 -37.91 -4.80
N HIS A 274 3.41 -37.27 -5.35
CA HIS A 274 3.54 -36.14 -6.27
C HIS A 274 3.17 -34.85 -5.54
N LEU A 275 4.03 -33.84 -5.68
CA LEU A 275 3.78 -32.49 -5.19
C LEU A 275 3.37 -31.59 -6.34
N THR A 276 2.20 -30.97 -6.19
CA THR A 276 1.80 -29.87 -7.06
C THR A 276 2.36 -28.59 -6.44
N ALA A 277 3.20 -27.86 -7.17
CA ALA A 277 3.88 -26.69 -6.66
C ALA A 277 3.73 -25.48 -7.58
N ILE A 278 3.76 -24.30 -6.99
CA ILE A 278 3.63 -23.01 -7.66
C ILE A 278 4.90 -22.23 -7.34
N LEU A 279 5.65 -21.83 -8.37
CA LEU A 279 6.75 -20.88 -8.20
C LEU A 279 6.14 -19.48 -8.10
N VAL A 280 6.25 -18.87 -6.93
CA VAL A 280 5.67 -17.57 -6.60
C VAL A 280 6.77 -16.52 -6.51
N ARG A 281 6.49 -15.31 -7.02
CA ARG A 281 7.33 -14.12 -6.88
C ARG A 281 6.65 -13.15 -5.92
N ALA A 282 7.34 -12.79 -4.84
CA ALA A 282 6.86 -11.89 -3.80
C ALA A 282 8.04 -11.04 -3.27
N GLY A 283 7.86 -9.73 -3.09
CA GLY A 283 8.89 -8.82 -2.58
C GLY A 283 10.25 -8.89 -3.30
N GLY A 284 10.27 -9.17 -4.61
CA GLY A 284 11.50 -9.35 -5.39
C GLY A 284 12.20 -10.71 -5.21
N ARG A 285 11.63 -11.63 -4.43
CA ARG A 285 12.15 -12.98 -4.18
C ARG A 285 11.26 -14.04 -4.82
N ARG A 286 11.78 -15.25 -4.97
CA ARG A 286 11.04 -16.41 -5.51
C ARG A 286 11.03 -17.55 -4.50
N PHE A 287 9.92 -18.28 -4.43
CA PHE A 287 9.79 -19.47 -3.63
C PHE A 287 8.77 -20.45 -4.21
N ALA A 288 8.88 -21.72 -3.84
CA ALA A 288 7.94 -22.74 -4.29
C ALA A 288 6.90 -23.01 -3.21
N LEU A 289 5.62 -22.87 -3.55
CA LEU A 289 4.48 -23.16 -2.69
C LEU A 289 3.84 -24.47 -3.12
N SER A 290 3.85 -25.51 -2.29
CA SER A 290 3.13 -26.76 -2.59
C SER A 290 1.68 -26.71 -2.13
N VAL A 291 0.78 -27.19 -2.97
CA VAL A 291 -0.67 -27.20 -2.79
C VAL A 291 -1.21 -28.61 -3.04
N ASP A 292 -2.41 -28.89 -2.53
CA ASP A 292 -3.05 -30.21 -2.72
C ASP A 292 -3.51 -30.38 -4.17
N ALA A 293 -4.14 -29.35 -4.74
CA ALA A 293 -4.56 -29.33 -6.13
C ALA A 293 -4.59 -27.92 -6.73
N LEU A 294 -4.38 -27.85 -8.05
CA LEU A 294 -4.68 -26.66 -8.86
C LEU A 294 -6.08 -26.83 -9.45
N ARG A 295 -6.94 -25.83 -9.29
CA ARG A 295 -8.33 -25.91 -9.74
C ARG A 295 -8.53 -25.19 -11.08
N ASP A 296 -8.29 -23.88 -11.14
CA ASP A 296 -8.58 -23.06 -12.32
C ASP A 296 -7.87 -21.69 -12.26
N VAL A 297 -7.84 -20.94 -13.36
CA VAL A 297 -7.46 -19.53 -13.40
C VAL A 297 -8.65 -18.69 -13.84
N ARG A 298 -9.09 -17.75 -12.99
CA ARG A 298 -10.30 -16.94 -13.24
C ARG A 298 -10.08 -15.47 -12.95
N THR A 299 -10.73 -14.61 -13.74
CA THR A 299 -10.76 -13.17 -13.47
C THR A 299 -11.91 -12.86 -12.51
N LEU A 300 -11.58 -12.58 -11.24
CA LEU A 300 -12.54 -12.44 -10.13
C LEU A 300 -12.42 -11.07 -9.47
N LEU A 301 -13.53 -10.55 -8.93
CA LEU A 301 -13.55 -9.33 -8.12
C LEU A 301 -13.00 -9.64 -6.73
N VAL A 302 -11.95 -8.93 -6.32
CA VAL A 302 -11.40 -9.04 -4.97
C VAL A 302 -12.09 -8.02 -4.07
N LEU A 303 -12.84 -8.51 -3.09
CA LEU A 303 -13.45 -7.74 -2.03
C LEU A 303 -12.44 -7.58 -0.87
N PRO A 304 -12.55 -6.51 -0.07
CA PRO A 304 -11.71 -6.35 1.13
C PRO A 304 -11.85 -7.56 2.06
N ALA A 305 -10.78 -7.86 2.80
CA ALA A 305 -10.77 -8.95 3.76
C ALA A 305 -11.84 -8.71 4.85
N PRO A 306 -12.61 -9.74 5.26
CA PRO A 306 -13.59 -9.58 6.31
C PRO A 306 -12.89 -9.16 7.61
N PRO A 307 -13.50 -8.24 8.39
CA PRO A 307 -12.90 -7.72 9.62
C PRO A 307 -12.79 -8.76 10.75
N VAL A 308 -13.27 -9.99 10.54
CA VAL A 308 -13.32 -11.06 11.53
C VAL A 308 -12.61 -12.30 10.99
N GLY A 309 -11.60 -12.78 11.73
CA GLY A 309 -11.03 -14.13 11.57
C GLY A 309 -9.99 -14.33 10.47
N GLY A 310 -9.63 -13.32 9.69
CA GLY A 310 -8.53 -13.38 8.73
C GLY A 310 -7.20 -12.96 9.37
N ASP A 311 -6.16 -13.78 9.23
CA ASP A 311 -4.78 -13.36 9.51
C ASP A 311 -4.41 -12.27 8.50
N SER A 312 -4.45 -11.00 8.93
CA SER A 312 -4.31 -9.81 8.10
C SER A 312 -3.00 -9.75 7.33
N GLY A 313 -1.98 -10.48 7.79
CA GLY A 313 -0.70 -10.65 7.10
C GLY A 313 -0.64 -11.84 6.14
N LEU A 314 -1.71 -12.61 5.96
CA LEU A 314 -1.79 -13.74 5.00
C LEU A 314 -2.93 -13.58 4.01
N VAL A 315 -3.94 -12.76 4.32
CA VAL A 315 -5.16 -12.60 3.53
C VAL A 315 -5.21 -11.19 2.95
N ALA A 316 -5.09 -11.08 1.63
CA ALA A 316 -5.22 -9.80 0.91
C ALA A 316 -6.69 -9.40 0.64
N GLY A 317 -7.63 -10.36 0.74
CA GLY A 317 -9.04 -10.09 0.45
C GLY A 317 -9.89 -11.35 0.35
N THR A 318 -11.06 -11.22 -0.27
CA THR A 318 -11.98 -12.33 -0.54
C THR A 318 -12.49 -12.28 -1.97
N VAL A 319 -12.79 -13.46 -2.54
CA VAL A 319 -13.44 -13.60 -3.85
C VAL A 319 -14.66 -14.48 -3.69
N VAL A 320 -15.64 -14.31 -4.57
CA VAL A 320 -16.82 -15.18 -4.66
C VAL A 320 -16.66 -16.09 -5.87
N LEU A 321 -16.68 -17.40 -5.64
CA LEU A 321 -16.61 -18.43 -6.67
C LEU A 321 -18.02 -18.73 -7.23
N PRO A 322 -18.14 -19.38 -8.41
CA PRO A 322 -19.43 -19.84 -8.91
C PRO A 322 -20.17 -20.70 -7.89
N GLY A 323 -21.48 -20.49 -7.74
CA GLY A 323 -22.27 -21.12 -6.68
C GLY A 323 -22.23 -20.36 -5.35
N ASP A 324 -21.82 -19.09 -5.36
CA ASP A 324 -21.79 -18.18 -4.20
C ASP A 324 -20.90 -18.65 -3.05
N VAL A 325 -19.86 -19.43 -3.35
CA VAL A 325 -18.90 -19.93 -2.35
C VAL A 325 -17.77 -18.91 -2.17
N PRO A 326 -17.58 -18.31 -0.98
CA PRO A 326 -16.48 -17.39 -0.74
C PRO A 326 -15.15 -18.14 -0.60
N ALA A 327 -14.07 -17.56 -1.14
CA ALA A 327 -12.71 -18.03 -0.97
C ALA A 327 -11.78 -16.88 -0.56
N LEU A 328 -10.80 -17.18 0.29
CA LEU A 328 -9.82 -16.20 0.75
C LEU A 328 -8.76 -15.95 -0.33
N VAL A 329 -8.45 -14.68 -0.54
CA VAL A 329 -7.32 -14.27 -1.38
C VAL A 329 -6.07 -14.21 -0.51
N LEU A 330 -5.08 -15.03 -0.85
CA LEU A 330 -3.81 -15.08 -0.14
C LEU A 330 -2.89 -13.96 -0.61
N ASP A 331 -2.22 -13.32 0.35
CA ASP A 331 -1.18 -12.33 0.09
C ASP A 331 0.16 -13.03 -0.20
N PRO A 332 0.75 -12.90 -1.42
CA PRO A 332 2.05 -13.49 -1.74
C PRO A 332 3.19 -13.05 -0.80
N ASP A 333 3.19 -11.78 -0.38
CA ASP A 333 4.22 -11.23 0.51
C ASP A 333 4.05 -11.79 1.93
N GLY A 334 2.80 -11.86 2.39
CA GLY A 334 2.39 -12.59 3.59
C GLY A 334 2.82 -14.06 3.63
N LEU A 335 2.58 -14.78 2.54
CA LEU A 335 3.01 -16.18 2.37
C LEU A 335 4.54 -16.30 2.47
N ALA A 336 5.27 -15.39 1.84
CA ALA A 336 6.73 -15.37 1.90
C ALA A 336 7.25 -15.09 3.33
N ALA A 337 6.61 -14.16 4.04
CA ALA A 337 6.95 -13.85 5.43
C ALA A 337 6.73 -15.06 6.34
N ARG A 338 5.60 -15.78 6.21
CA ARG A 338 5.29 -16.97 7.01
C ARG A 338 6.09 -18.22 6.62
N ALA A 339 6.53 -18.30 5.37
CA ALA A 339 7.47 -19.30 4.92
C ALA A 339 8.87 -19.15 5.55
N GLY A 340 9.12 -18.10 6.35
CA GLY A 340 10.43 -17.83 6.96
C GLY A 340 11.45 -17.34 5.94
N LEU A 341 10.98 -16.84 4.78
CA LEU A 341 11.85 -16.34 3.71
C LEU A 341 12.31 -14.92 3.98
N VAL A 342 11.53 -14.13 4.72
CA VAL A 342 11.92 -12.80 5.18
C VAL A 342 12.78 -12.97 6.44
N GLY A 343 14.11 -12.94 6.28
CA GLY A 343 15.06 -13.12 7.38
C GLY A 343 16.30 -13.97 7.11
N ALA A 344 16.48 -14.53 5.91
CA ALA A 344 17.74 -15.16 5.51
C ALA A 344 18.33 -14.42 4.30
N ALA A 345 19.26 -13.50 4.58
CA ALA A 345 20.32 -13.20 3.64
C ALA A 345 21.29 -14.37 3.67
N ALA A 346 21.39 -15.12 2.58
CA ALA A 346 22.54 -15.96 2.30
C ALA A 346 22.60 -16.21 0.78
N SER A 347 23.37 -15.35 0.11
CA SER A 347 24.09 -15.70 -1.12
C SER A 347 25.17 -16.76 -0.83
N PRO A 348 25.78 -17.38 -1.86
CA PRO A 348 26.03 -18.82 -1.90
C PRO A 348 27.47 -19.25 -1.53
N VAL A 349 27.60 -20.55 -1.21
CA VAL A 349 28.79 -21.44 -1.15
C VAL A 349 30.03 -20.99 -0.35
N ASP A 350 30.36 -21.70 0.73
CA ASP A 350 31.62 -22.47 0.75
C ASP A 350 31.64 -23.63 1.77
N SER A 351 32.40 -24.67 1.42
CA SER A 351 32.57 -25.94 2.12
C SER A 351 33.32 -25.82 3.45
N ALA A 352 33.00 -26.68 4.43
CA ALA A 352 33.97 -27.60 5.06
C ALA A 352 33.33 -28.48 6.15
N ALA A 353 33.93 -29.65 6.31
CA ALA A 353 33.54 -30.82 7.10
C ALA A 353 33.63 -30.67 8.64
N GLY A 354 32.96 -31.59 9.35
CA GLY A 354 33.32 -31.95 10.74
C GLY A 354 32.17 -32.56 11.57
N PRO A 355 32.23 -33.85 11.95
CA PRO A 355 31.15 -34.55 12.67
C PRO A 355 31.36 -34.61 14.20
N GLY A 356 30.26 -34.58 14.95
CA GLY A 356 30.18 -35.11 16.33
C GLY A 356 29.79 -34.09 17.39
N GLY A 357 28.82 -34.47 18.25
CA GLY A 357 28.69 -33.89 19.59
C GLY A 357 27.30 -33.42 20.02
N THR A 358 26.56 -34.37 20.61
CA THR A 358 25.62 -34.21 21.74
C THR A 358 24.32 -33.42 21.59
N LEU A 359 23.24 -34.16 21.86
CA LEU A 359 21.90 -33.72 22.24
C LEU A 359 21.96 -32.58 23.28
N GLY A 360 21.38 -31.44 22.93
CA GLY A 360 21.05 -30.33 23.81
C GLY A 360 19.75 -29.71 23.31
N GLU A 361 18.84 -29.44 24.24
CA GLU A 361 17.42 -29.15 24.06
C GLU A 361 17.03 -28.18 22.92
N ALA A 362 15.89 -28.47 22.28
CA ALA A 362 15.27 -27.60 21.30
C ALA A 362 14.95 -26.21 21.90
N PRO A 363 15.32 -25.10 21.24
CA PRO A 363 14.90 -23.78 21.68
C PRO A 363 13.39 -23.64 21.46
N ARG A 364 12.67 -23.31 22.53
CA ARG A 364 11.24 -22.98 22.55
C ARG A 364 10.94 -21.94 21.45
N SER A 365 9.81 -22.12 20.75
CA SER A 365 9.34 -21.20 19.71
C SER A 365 9.24 -19.78 20.27
N LYS A 366 9.95 -18.83 19.66
CA LYS A 366 9.82 -17.41 19.98
C LYS A 366 8.37 -16.97 19.72
N HIS A 367 7.59 -16.79 20.77
CA HIS A 367 6.32 -16.09 20.69
C HIS A 367 6.59 -14.67 20.18
N ARG A 368 5.77 -14.18 19.22
CA ARG A 368 5.79 -12.77 18.83
C ARG A 368 5.38 -11.96 20.06
N ALA A 369 6.33 -11.25 20.67
CA ALA A 369 6.08 -10.46 21.87
C ALA A 369 4.99 -9.42 21.60
N THR A 370 4.13 -9.22 22.60
CA THR A 370 2.98 -8.31 22.57
C THR A 370 3.31 -7.03 23.30
N ILE A 371 3.25 -5.91 22.59
CA ILE A 371 3.58 -4.59 23.10
C ILE A 371 2.29 -3.78 23.28
N LEU A 372 2.12 -3.21 24.47
CA LEU A 372 1.07 -2.24 24.76
C LEU A 372 1.60 -0.83 24.50
N VAL A 373 1.09 -0.15 23.48
CA VAL A 373 1.44 1.24 23.14
C VAL A 373 0.40 2.18 23.72
N VAL A 374 0.84 3.13 24.54
CA VAL A 374 -0.02 4.07 25.26
C VAL A 374 0.41 5.48 24.90
N ASP A 375 -0.38 6.16 24.07
CA ASP A 375 -0.08 7.50 23.58
C ASP A 375 -1.40 8.22 23.27
N ASP A 376 -1.57 9.48 23.67
CA ASP A 376 -2.83 10.21 23.51
C ASP A 376 -3.00 10.76 22.08
N SER A 377 -1.91 10.93 21.35
CA SER A 377 -1.86 11.41 19.98
C SER A 377 -2.13 10.30 18.98
N ILE A 378 -3.25 10.41 18.27
CA ILE A 378 -3.66 9.45 17.22
C ILE A 378 -2.53 9.27 16.18
N THR A 379 -1.84 10.34 15.80
CA THR A 379 -0.78 10.30 14.79
C THR A 379 0.47 9.57 15.28
N THR A 380 0.89 9.82 16.52
CA THR A 380 2.07 9.18 17.13
C THR A 380 1.80 7.70 17.39
N ARG A 381 0.65 7.40 17.99
CA ARG A 381 0.18 6.03 18.23
C ARG A 381 0.08 5.19 16.96
N THR A 382 -0.37 5.78 15.84
CA THR A 382 -0.45 5.09 14.54
C THR A 382 0.93 4.84 13.93
N LEU A 383 1.87 5.80 14.08
CA LEU A 383 3.25 5.66 13.64
C LEU A 383 3.98 4.57 14.44
N GLU A 384 3.90 4.61 15.77
CA GLU A 384 4.51 3.62 16.67
C GLU A 384 3.96 2.22 16.40
N LYS A 385 2.63 2.09 16.27
CA LYS A 385 1.99 0.85 15.87
C LYS A 385 2.53 0.32 14.55
N GLY A 386 2.57 1.15 13.51
CA GLY A 386 3.06 0.73 12.19
C GLY A 386 4.52 0.26 12.22
N ILE A 387 5.36 0.91 13.02
CA ILE A 387 6.79 0.57 13.15
C ILE A 387 6.99 -0.75 13.90
N LEU A 388 6.27 -0.94 15.02
CA LEU A 388 6.37 -2.15 15.82
C LEU A 388 5.73 -3.36 15.11
N GLU A 389 4.62 -3.18 14.40
CA GLU A 389 4.01 -4.21 13.57
C GLU A 389 4.92 -4.58 12.39
N ALA A 390 5.57 -3.60 11.75
CA ALA A 390 6.57 -3.85 10.72
C ALA A 390 7.80 -4.61 11.25
N ALA A 391 8.14 -4.45 12.53
CA ALA A 391 9.19 -5.21 13.22
C ALA A 391 8.75 -6.59 13.72
N GLY A 392 7.46 -6.95 13.57
CA GLY A 392 6.94 -8.29 13.86
C GLY A 392 6.36 -8.46 15.26
N TYR A 393 6.19 -7.39 16.03
CA TYR A 393 5.50 -7.41 17.32
C TYR A 393 3.98 -7.39 17.15
N ARG A 394 3.25 -7.99 18.11
CA ARG A 394 1.80 -7.77 18.22
C ARG A 394 1.59 -6.47 19.00
N VAL A 395 0.83 -5.53 18.46
CA VAL A 395 0.65 -4.21 19.09
C VAL A 395 -0.79 -4.01 19.51
N VAL A 396 -0.99 -3.67 20.78
CA VAL A 396 -2.27 -3.21 21.32
C VAL A 396 -2.11 -1.74 21.67
N VAL A 397 -3.09 -0.92 21.30
CA VAL A 397 -3.01 0.54 21.47
C VAL A 397 -4.03 1.02 22.49
N CYS A 398 -3.61 1.92 23.37
CA CYS A 398 -4.43 2.60 24.37
C CYS A 398 -4.30 4.11 24.23
N VAL A 399 -5.36 4.83 24.62
CA VAL A 399 -5.43 6.30 24.45
C VAL A 399 -4.85 7.09 25.62
N ASP A 400 -4.68 6.46 26.78
CA ASP A 400 -4.02 7.04 27.97
C ASP A 400 -3.72 5.95 29.01
N GLY A 401 -3.08 6.34 30.12
CA GLY A 401 -2.66 5.41 31.16
C GLY A 401 -3.81 4.68 31.86
N GLN A 402 -5.00 5.28 31.95
CA GLN A 402 -6.14 4.61 32.59
C GLN A 402 -6.68 3.49 31.69
N ASP A 403 -6.81 3.75 30.39
CA ASP A 403 -7.20 2.75 29.40
C ASP A 403 -6.19 1.59 29.37
N ALA A 404 -4.90 1.88 29.49
CA ALA A 404 -3.85 0.87 29.60
C ALA A 404 -3.96 0.02 30.88
N LEU A 405 -4.23 0.64 32.02
CA LEU A 405 -4.38 -0.07 33.29
C LEU A 405 -5.63 -0.99 33.28
N ASP A 406 -6.75 -0.48 32.78
CA ASP A 406 -7.98 -1.26 32.61
C ASP A 406 -7.74 -2.48 31.69
N ARG A 407 -6.95 -2.30 30.62
CA ARG A 407 -6.55 -3.36 29.69
C ARG A 407 -5.68 -4.43 30.35
N LEU A 408 -4.72 -4.01 31.19
CA LEU A 408 -3.86 -4.91 31.96
C LEU A 408 -4.67 -5.73 32.97
N HIS A 409 -5.66 -5.12 33.63
CA HIS A 409 -6.54 -5.79 34.61
C HIS A 409 -7.55 -6.73 33.97
N ALA A 410 -7.98 -6.47 32.74
CA ALA A 410 -8.98 -7.29 32.04
C ALA A 410 -8.50 -8.73 31.77
N ASP A 411 -7.19 -8.98 31.80
CA ASP A 411 -6.58 -10.31 31.65
C ASP A 411 -6.97 -11.08 30.37
N ILE A 412 -7.31 -10.32 29.32
CA ILE A 412 -7.70 -10.85 28.00
C ILE A 412 -6.45 -11.22 27.20
N GLU A 413 -5.34 -10.50 27.42
CA GLU A 413 -4.11 -10.58 26.63
C GLU A 413 -2.90 -10.48 27.55
N VAL A 414 -1.85 -11.27 27.30
CA VAL A 414 -0.56 -11.15 27.99
C VAL A 414 0.30 -10.14 27.23
N PHE A 415 0.84 -9.17 27.95
CA PHE A 415 1.76 -8.15 27.45
C PHE A 415 3.19 -8.48 27.87
N ASP A 416 4.12 -8.32 26.94
CA ASP A 416 5.55 -8.55 27.15
C ASP A 416 6.32 -7.24 27.33
N LEU A 417 5.77 -6.09 26.91
CA LEU A 417 6.34 -4.76 27.13
C LEU A 417 5.26 -3.66 27.04
N VAL A 418 5.43 -2.57 27.78
CA VAL A 418 4.63 -1.34 27.68
C VAL A 418 5.50 -0.21 27.13
N LEU A 419 5.04 0.44 26.07
CA LEU A 419 5.59 1.68 25.53
C LEU A 419 4.61 2.80 25.83
N ALA A 420 4.97 3.74 26.70
CA ALA A 420 4.04 4.78 27.16
C ALA A 420 4.60 6.19 26.98
N ASP A 421 3.78 7.10 26.47
CA ASP A 421 4.03 8.53 26.53
C ASP A 421 4.03 8.99 27.99
N VAL A 422 4.88 9.97 28.30
CA VAL A 422 4.91 10.61 29.61
C VAL A 422 3.71 11.54 29.76
N GLU A 423 3.42 12.38 28.76
CA GLU A 423 2.40 13.43 28.86
C GLU A 423 1.05 12.94 28.32
N MET A 424 0.19 12.39 29.19
CA MET A 424 -1.13 11.88 28.79
C MET A 424 -2.25 12.37 29.74
N PRO A 425 -3.51 12.51 29.26
CA PRO A 425 -4.64 12.88 30.10
C PRO A 425 -5.07 11.75 31.05
N ARG A 426 -5.75 12.10 32.14
CA ARG A 426 -6.25 11.20 33.23
C ARG A 426 -5.15 10.53 34.05
N LEU A 427 -4.33 9.70 33.42
CA LEU A 427 -3.18 9.04 34.03
C LEU A 427 -1.99 9.16 33.08
N ASP A 428 -0.96 9.85 33.56
CA ASP A 428 0.29 10.10 32.85
C ASP A 428 1.21 8.86 32.85
N GLY A 429 2.28 8.88 32.05
CA GLY A 429 3.17 7.73 31.93
C GLY A 429 3.85 7.34 33.25
N PHE A 430 4.14 8.32 34.11
CA PHE A 430 4.70 8.07 35.44
C PHE A 430 3.68 7.44 36.39
N GLY A 431 2.43 7.90 36.37
CA GLY A 431 1.34 7.32 37.13
C GLY A 431 1.04 5.89 36.70
N LEU A 432 1.04 5.61 35.39
CA LEU A 432 0.91 4.25 34.86
C LEU A 432 2.06 3.34 35.32
N LEU A 433 3.31 3.80 35.23
CA LEU A 433 4.48 3.06 35.73
C LEU A 433 4.36 2.74 37.23
N GLY A 434 3.97 3.73 38.04
CA GLY A 434 3.75 3.55 39.48
C GLY A 434 2.69 2.49 39.78
N ALA A 435 1.57 2.50 39.06
CA ALA A 435 0.52 1.50 39.19
C ALA A 435 0.99 0.09 38.80
N ILE A 436 1.72 -0.04 37.68
CA ILE A 436 2.29 -1.31 37.22
C ILE A 436 3.27 -1.89 38.26
N ARG A 437 4.11 -1.05 38.89
CA ARG A 437 5.10 -1.49 39.88
C ARG A 437 4.50 -1.79 41.25
N ALA A 438 3.39 -1.15 41.62
CA ALA A 438 2.68 -1.43 42.87
C ALA A 438 2.03 -2.82 42.89
N GLU A 439 1.76 -3.39 41.71
CA GLU A 439 1.13 -4.70 41.59
C GLU A 439 2.15 -5.81 41.35
N SER A 440 2.22 -6.77 42.28
CA SER A 440 3.17 -7.89 42.22
C SER A 440 3.06 -8.73 40.94
N ARG A 441 1.89 -8.70 40.28
CA ARG A 441 1.62 -9.37 39.02
C ARG A 441 2.36 -8.73 37.84
N PHE A 442 2.44 -7.40 37.79
CA PHE A 442 3.03 -6.64 36.69
C PHE A 442 4.40 -6.03 37.05
N ALA A 443 4.87 -6.25 38.27
CA ALA A 443 6.14 -5.70 38.76
C ALA A 443 7.36 -6.01 37.87
N ARG A 444 7.32 -7.09 37.07
CA ARG A 444 8.38 -7.48 36.11
C ARG A 444 8.11 -7.12 34.66
N LEU A 445 6.97 -6.52 34.35
CA LEU A 445 6.62 -6.12 32.98
C LEU A 445 7.53 -4.97 32.54
N PRO A 446 8.32 -5.11 31.45
CA PRO A 446 9.16 -4.03 30.96
C PRO A 446 8.34 -2.79 30.56
N VAL A 447 8.76 -1.61 31.03
CA VAL A 447 8.12 -0.32 30.70
C VAL A 447 9.14 0.64 30.10
N VAL A 448 8.86 1.12 28.89
CA VAL A 448 9.64 2.13 28.17
C VAL A 448 8.83 3.43 28.13
N LEU A 449 9.43 4.52 28.63
CA LEU A 449 8.80 5.83 28.62
C LEU A 449 9.29 6.69 27.44
N MET A 450 8.35 7.37 26.79
CA MET A 450 8.61 8.29 25.69
C MET A 450 8.34 9.74 26.11
N THR A 451 9.33 10.63 26.01
CA THR A 451 9.18 12.04 26.41
C THR A 451 9.37 13.04 25.26
N SER A 452 8.59 14.12 25.26
CA SER A 452 8.69 15.25 24.33
C SER A 452 9.87 16.19 24.64
N ARG A 453 10.35 16.22 25.89
CA ARG A 453 11.48 17.04 26.37
C ARG A 453 12.51 16.16 27.07
N GLY A 454 13.76 16.21 26.61
CA GLY A 454 14.88 15.54 27.27
C GLY A 454 15.34 16.24 28.55
N ASP A 455 14.40 16.65 29.42
CA ASP A 455 14.73 17.28 30.69
C ASP A 455 15.32 16.21 31.62
N ALA A 456 16.54 16.43 32.09
CA ALA A 456 17.30 15.48 32.92
C ALA A 456 16.59 15.09 34.22
N THR A 457 15.62 15.89 34.67
CA THR A 457 14.76 15.65 35.84
C THR A 457 13.75 14.52 35.61
N ASP A 458 13.22 14.37 34.39
CA ASP A 458 12.20 13.38 34.07
C ASP A 458 12.80 11.98 33.89
N VAL A 459 14.02 11.92 33.36
CA VAL A 459 14.81 10.69 33.26
C VAL A 459 15.19 10.17 34.65
N ALA A 460 15.64 11.05 35.55
CA ALA A 460 15.96 10.68 36.93
C ALA A 460 14.73 10.14 37.68
N ARG A 461 13.58 10.83 37.54
CA ARG A 461 12.30 10.41 38.13
C ARG A 461 11.81 9.07 37.59
N GLY A 462 11.99 8.80 36.29
CA GLY A 462 11.62 7.52 35.68
C GLY A 462 12.47 6.35 36.14
N LEU A 463 13.78 6.56 36.31
CA LEU A 463 14.69 5.54 36.85
C LEU A 463 14.40 5.23 38.33
N ASP A 464 14.09 6.26 39.14
CA ASP A 464 13.71 6.08 40.55
C ASP A 464 12.38 5.31 40.71
N LEU A 465 11.47 5.45 39.74
CA LEU A 465 10.19 4.72 39.69
C LEU A 465 10.31 3.34 39.03
N GLY A 466 11.50 2.97 38.54
CA GLY A 466 11.80 1.65 37.98
C GLY A 466 11.37 1.45 36.52
N ALA A 467 11.48 2.47 35.67
CA ALA A 467 11.38 2.31 34.21
C ALA A 467 12.59 1.55 33.67
N ASP A 468 12.38 0.70 32.65
CA ASP A 468 13.44 -0.15 32.09
C ASP A 468 14.22 0.56 30.96
N ALA A 469 13.59 1.51 30.26
CA ALA A 469 14.26 2.38 29.31
C ALA A 469 13.52 3.71 29.07
N TYR A 470 14.23 4.68 28.49
CA TYR A 470 13.73 6.03 28.19
C TYR A 470 14.08 6.44 26.75
N LEU A 471 13.10 6.98 26.02
CA LEU A 471 13.27 7.43 24.63
C LEU A 471 12.76 8.86 24.43
N THR A 472 13.47 9.65 23.63
CA THR A 472 13.09 11.04 23.32
C THR A 472 12.33 11.13 22.00
N LYS A 473 11.17 11.83 21.98
CA LYS A 473 10.29 11.98 20.81
C LYS A 473 10.78 12.97 19.75
N GLN A 474 11.73 13.86 20.06
CA GLN A 474 12.13 14.99 19.17
C GLN A 474 12.81 14.57 17.87
N LYS A 475 13.49 13.43 17.86
CA LYS A 475 14.05 12.81 16.65
C LYS A 475 13.62 11.36 16.69
N PHE A 476 12.37 11.09 16.32
CA PHE A 476 11.85 9.73 16.31
C PHE A 476 12.76 8.84 15.44
N ASP A 477 13.63 8.07 16.09
CA ASP A 477 14.59 7.16 15.45
C ASP A 477 14.04 5.74 15.58
N GLN A 478 13.50 5.26 14.46
CA GLN A 478 12.95 3.92 14.35
C GLN A 478 13.94 2.84 14.80
N ARG A 479 15.25 3.00 14.53
CA ARG A 479 16.25 2.00 14.90
C ARG A 479 16.46 1.99 16.41
N GLN A 480 16.58 3.17 17.01
CA GLN A 480 16.74 3.30 18.46
C GLN A 480 15.55 2.71 19.23
N LEU A 481 14.33 2.94 18.76
CA LEU A 481 13.11 2.37 19.35
C LEU A 481 13.13 0.82 19.30
N LEU A 482 13.43 0.25 18.13
CA LEU A 482 13.44 -1.20 17.94
C LEU A 482 14.60 -1.88 18.67
N ASP A 483 15.77 -1.27 18.71
CA ASP A 483 16.94 -1.78 19.43
C ASP A 483 16.68 -1.79 20.95
N THR A 484 16.07 -0.72 21.48
CA THR A 484 15.73 -0.61 22.91
C THR A 484 14.70 -1.68 23.30
N ILE A 485 13.66 -1.85 22.49
CA ILE A 485 12.62 -2.88 22.74
C ILE A 485 13.22 -4.28 22.60
N GLY A 486 14.08 -4.52 21.61
CA GLY A 486 14.74 -5.81 21.41
C GLY A 486 15.80 -6.17 22.45
N GLN A 487 16.24 -5.23 23.29
CA GLN A 487 17.10 -5.51 24.46
C GLN A 487 16.30 -5.92 25.70
N LEU A 488 15.04 -5.50 25.79
CA LEU A 488 14.16 -5.74 26.93
C LEU A 488 13.29 -7.00 26.75
N LEU A 489 13.14 -7.47 25.52
CA LEU A 489 12.41 -8.67 25.10
C LEU A 489 13.39 -9.77 24.66
#